data_AF-A0A315QZT9-F1
#
_entry.id   AF-A0A315QZT9-F1
#
_cell.length_a   1.000
_cell.length_b   1.000
_cell.length_c   1.000
_cell.angle_alpha   90.00
_cell.angle_beta   90.00
_cell.angle_gamma   90.00
#
_symmetry.space_group_name_H-M   'P 1'
#
loop_
_entity.id
_entity.type
_entity.pdbx_description
1 polymer ?
#
loop_
_entity_poly.entity_id
_entity_poly.type
_entity_poly.pdbx_seq_one_letter_code
_entity_poly.pdbx_strand_id
1 'polypeptide(L)'
;MQLELNQKIIDSYIQSPPKNDLQQLIVDILKESTENSNLSEDYQKINNFYQAGRKRAAAESENFLKELGDENLKLSEISPSKLAQSFFPEHKLDYSQETIEKIREQRKLKITKLNDDQLEDPFKELLFTSNILLTMPADFEQIEPAFREKLDEDEKQQYFYDHPIPLDVPNQKNEIIYGLKHLNQAVKIETDQKLDILLSISVTHPSINKIAKEYIESRLKNIELEHLNIYLLTENESQKLLEEFILPFKSDELKSSALKSTIGAAGSYGRHYSFLKAVALWWQKYHNPELKATFKFDLDQVFDQPQLKAEIGKYAFENFKSPLWGAEAVDQRGRMLELGMIAGQLVNDSDLEKSIYELDIKKPEAELKYDQHIFFKEKPQYISTAAEMGYRSKNKTDTILRYHVTGGTNGILIEALKKYQPFCPSFIGRAEDQAYLLSVLFDDHDSSYLRYYHQDGLIMRHDKNSFIGAEIEDSKISKLIGDYERILLFSHYAEDILNDYQRLKEEIFPFTAAFITKFPLLIIYYRSLLKAYQLAEADEKEGREFLSELAQRLNEIYTRLDQNYYQKRFSVEKRAWNEYYQILDDKKVEDQKILADFIDQIKVN
;
A
#
# COMPACT_ATOMS: atom_id res chain seq x y z
N MET A 1 23.66 28.65 -8.69
CA MET A 1 22.33 28.01 -8.70
C MET A 1 22.24 26.82 -7.74
N GLN A 2 22.74 25.61 -8.04
CA GLN A 2 22.62 24.48 -7.10
C GLN A 2 23.33 24.73 -5.76
N LEU A 3 24.55 25.29 -5.77
CA LEU A 3 25.28 25.67 -4.55
C LEU A 3 24.53 26.72 -3.71
N GLU A 4 23.84 27.66 -4.36
CA GLU A 4 23.02 28.67 -3.66
C GLU A 4 21.79 28.04 -3.02
N LEU A 5 21.17 27.05 -3.69
CA LEU A 5 20.07 26.27 -3.12
C LEU A 5 20.55 25.44 -1.93
N ASN A 6 21.69 24.75 -2.04
CA ASN A 6 22.28 24.03 -0.91
C ASN A 6 22.53 24.96 0.29
N GLN A 7 23.14 26.13 0.04
CA GLN A 7 23.37 27.11 1.10
C GLN A 7 22.04 27.58 1.72
N LYS A 8 21.02 27.84 0.90
CA LYS A 8 19.69 28.21 1.40
C LYS A 8 19.07 27.11 2.26
N ILE A 9 19.22 25.84 1.88
CA ILE A 9 18.76 24.68 2.66
C ILE A 9 19.49 24.61 4.00
N ILE A 10 20.82 24.79 4.02
CA ILE A 10 21.61 24.83 5.25
C ILE A 10 21.08 25.94 6.17
N ASP A 11 21.00 27.17 5.66
CA ASP A 11 20.61 28.35 6.45
C ASP A 11 19.17 28.27 6.97
N SER A 12 18.30 27.57 6.24
CA SER A 12 16.86 27.54 6.54
C SER A 12 16.43 26.34 7.38
N TYR A 13 17.04 25.17 7.19
CA TYR A 13 16.51 23.88 7.69
C TYR A 13 17.50 23.05 8.52
N ILE A 14 18.78 23.43 8.58
CA ILE A 14 19.70 22.86 9.58
C ILE A 14 19.56 23.67 10.86
N GLN A 15 18.94 23.04 11.86
CA GLN A 15 18.49 23.72 13.08
C GLN A 15 19.56 23.74 14.20
N SER A 16 20.64 22.97 14.06
CA SER A 16 21.71 22.84 15.05
C SER A 16 23.09 22.74 14.38
N PRO A 17 24.19 23.10 15.08
CA PRO A 17 25.53 22.84 14.57
C PRO A 17 25.86 21.34 14.62
N PRO A 18 26.71 20.82 13.71
CA PRO A 18 27.13 19.42 13.73
C PRO A 18 27.75 19.00 15.07
N LYS A 19 27.34 17.85 15.59
CA LYS A 19 27.80 17.27 16.86
C LYS A 19 28.59 15.97 16.69
N ASN A 20 28.59 15.39 15.49
CA ASN A 20 29.30 14.15 15.16
C ASN A 20 29.77 14.13 13.70
N ASP A 21 30.53 13.10 13.34
CA ASP A 21 31.19 13.00 12.03
C ASP A 21 30.16 12.86 10.90
N LEU A 22 29.06 12.13 11.11
CA LEU A 22 28.00 12.02 10.12
C LEU A 22 27.31 13.36 9.83
N GLN A 23 26.98 14.13 10.87
CA GLN A 23 26.38 15.46 10.69
C GLN A 23 27.34 16.42 9.98
N GLN A 24 28.63 16.34 10.31
CA GLN A 24 29.66 17.12 9.64
C GLN A 24 29.78 16.73 8.16
N LEU A 25 29.81 15.43 7.86
CA LEU A 25 29.82 14.90 6.50
C LEU A 25 28.63 15.39 5.68
N ILE A 26 27.42 15.39 6.25
CA ILE A 26 26.21 15.88 5.56
C ILE A 26 26.33 17.36 5.21
N VAL A 27 26.84 18.18 6.14
CA VAL A 27 27.09 19.61 5.87
C VAL A 27 28.15 19.78 4.79
N ASP A 28 29.20 18.97 4.80
CA ASP A 28 30.25 19.03 3.77
C ASP A 28 29.74 18.56 2.40
N ILE A 29 28.84 17.56 2.34
CA ILE A 29 28.16 17.14 1.11
C ILE A 29 27.36 18.32 0.52
N LEU A 30 26.59 19.03 1.35
CA LEU A 30 25.80 20.18 0.91
C LEU A 30 26.68 21.37 0.49
N LYS A 31 27.80 21.61 1.19
CA LYS A 31 28.78 22.66 0.85
C LYS A 31 29.70 22.31 -0.31
N GLU A 32 29.64 21.06 -0.78
CA GLU A 32 30.52 20.53 -1.83
C GLU A 32 32.01 20.55 -1.44
N SER A 33 32.30 20.37 -0.14
CA SER A 33 33.64 20.43 0.45
C SER A 33 34.21 19.06 0.85
N THR A 34 33.57 17.95 0.44
CA THR A 34 34.04 16.60 0.81
C THR A 34 35.21 16.11 -0.06
N GLU A 35 36.27 15.63 0.60
CA GLU A 35 37.37 14.87 -0.02
C GLU A 35 37.37 13.43 0.52
N ASN A 36 37.24 12.44 -0.37
CA ASN A 36 37.12 11.02 0.01
C ASN A 36 38.32 10.46 0.77
N SER A 37 39.52 11.00 0.58
CA SER A 37 40.76 10.48 1.20
C SER A 37 40.78 10.52 2.72
N ASN A 38 39.88 11.30 3.34
CA ASN A 38 39.84 11.51 4.79
C ASN A 38 38.67 10.79 5.48
N LEU A 39 37.85 10.05 4.73
CA LEU A 39 36.65 9.38 5.24
C LEU A 39 36.89 7.89 5.49
N SER A 40 36.21 7.32 6.48
CA SER A 40 36.10 5.86 6.65
C SER A 40 35.41 5.22 5.44
N GLU A 41 35.57 3.90 5.25
CA GLU A 41 34.98 3.20 4.10
C GLU A 41 33.45 3.40 3.98
N ASP A 42 32.75 3.35 5.11
CA ASP A 42 31.29 3.54 5.15
C ASP A 42 30.90 4.96 4.75
N TYR A 43 31.62 5.98 5.24
CA TYR A 43 31.39 7.37 4.87
C TYR A 43 31.80 7.68 3.43
N GLN A 44 32.80 6.98 2.87
CA GLN A 44 33.11 7.06 1.45
C GLN A 44 31.97 6.52 0.58
N LYS A 45 31.36 5.39 0.96
CA LYS A 45 30.20 4.81 0.25
C LYS A 45 29.01 5.79 0.24
N ILE A 46 28.70 6.37 1.41
CA ILE A 46 27.64 7.39 1.54
C ILE A 46 27.97 8.63 0.70
N ASN A 47 29.18 9.18 0.83
CA ASN A 47 29.59 10.35 0.04
C ASN A 47 29.50 10.07 -1.46
N ASN A 48 30.02 8.94 -1.94
CA ASN A 48 29.96 8.56 -3.36
C ASN A 48 28.52 8.46 -3.87
N PHE A 49 27.61 7.88 -3.08
CA PHE A 49 26.19 7.84 -3.43
C PHE A 49 25.61 9.26 -3.61
N TYR A 50 25.85 10.17 -2.66
CA TYR A 50 25.35 11.54 -2.75
C TYR A 50 26.03 12.39 -3.82
N GLN A 51 27.31 12.14 -4.12
CA GLN A 51 28.00 12.77 -5.24
C GLN A 51 27.36 12.39 -6.59
N ALA A 52 26.97 11.12 -6.76
CA ALA A 52 26.21 10.67 -7.93
C ALA A 52 24.76 11.20 -7.91
N GLY A 53 24.09 11.15 -6.76
CA GLY A 53 22.73 11.66 -6.55
C GLY A 53 22.61 13.14 -6.85
N ARG A 54 23.60 13.95 -6.48
CA ARG A 54 23.68 15.38 -6.80
C ARG A 54 23.64 15.65 -8.30
N LYS A 55 24.37 14.86 -9.10
CA LYS A 55 24.35 14.97 -10.57
C LYS A 55 22.96 14.67 -11.13
N ARG A 56 22.27 13.67 -10.57
CA ARG A 56 20.89 13.33 -10.95
C ARG A 56 19.92 14.47 -10.58
N ALA A 57 20.04 15.01 -9.37
CA ALA A 57 19.22 16.09 -8.87
C ALA A 57 19.53 17.46 -9.50
N ALA A 58 20.68 17.64 -10.17
CA ALA A 58 21.08 18.91 -10.76
C ALA A 58 20.10 19.36 -11.86
N ALA A 59 19.68 18.45 -12.74
CA ALA A 59 18.70 18.76 -13.80
C ALA A 59 17.35 19.20 -13.22
N GLU A 60 16.88 18.51 -12.17
CA GLU A 60 15.66 18.92 -11.46
C GLU A 60 15.84 20.23 -10.68
N SER A 61 17.04 20.50 -10.14
CA SER A 61 17.35 21.76 -9.43
C SER A 61 17.22 22.97 -10.36
N GLU A 62 17.72 22.88 -11.59
CA GLU A 62 17.61 23.96 -12.57
C GLU A 62 16.14 24.26 -12.91
N ASN A 63 15.36 23.21 -13.15
CA ASN A 63 13.92 23.34 -13.43
C ASN A 63 13.14 23.88 -12.22
N PHE A 64 13.47 23.42 -11.01
CA PHE A 64 12.87 23.91 -9.77
C PHE A 64 13.14 25.41 -9.56
N LEU A 65 14.39 25.83 -9.74
CA LEU A 65 14.76 27.25 -9.61
C LEU A 65 14.12 28.12 -10.70
N LYS A 66 13.92 27.57 -11.90
CA LYS A 66 13.16 28.23 -12.95
C LYS A 66 11.69 28.40 -12.56
N GLU A 67 11.03 27.35 -12.05
CA GLU A 67 9.64 27.44 -11.58
C GLU A 67 9.50 28.47 -10.44
N LEU A 68 10.47 28.57 -9.52
CA LEU A 68 10.50 29.65 -8.53
C LEU A 68 10.58 31.03 -9.19
N GLY A 69 11.45 31.19 -10.19
CA GLY A 69 11.60 32.43 -10.94
C GLY A 69 10.33 32.83 -11.70
N ASP A 70 9.63 31.87 -12.29
CA ASP A 70 8.36 32.07 -12.99
C ASP A 70 7.24 32.51 -12.02
N GLU A 71 7.31 32.09 -10.75
CA GLU A 71 6.47 32.61 -9.66
C GLU A 71 6.94 33.98 -9.09
N ASN A 72 7.95 34.61 -9.70
CA ASN A 72 8.62 35.82 -9.22
C ASN A 72 9.26 35.68 -7.83
N LEU A 73 9.69 34.47 -7.46
CA LEU A 73 10.36 34.17 -6.19
C LEU A 73 11.87 34.11 -6.40
N LYS A 74 12.60 35.03 -5.75
CA LYS A 74 14.06 34.99 -5.73
C LYS A 74 14.55 34.15 -4.56
N LEU A 75 15.44 33.20 -4.81
CA LEU A 75 15.98 32.29 -3.80
C LEU A 75 16.67 33.01 -2.62
N SER A 76 17.34 34.13 -2.88
CA SER A 76 17.98 34.94 -1.83
C SER A 76 16.97 35.60 -0.88
N GLU A 77 15.76 35.91 -1.38
CA GLU A 77 14.72 36.67 -0.68
C GLU A 77 13.57 35.79 -0.17
N ILE A 78 13.44 34.55 -0.67
CA ILE A 78 12.36 33.63 -0.29
C ILE A 78 12.48 33.26 1.20
N SER A 79 11.35 33.27 1.91
CA SER A 79 11.31 32.84 3.32
C SER A 79 11.41 31.31 3.42
N PRO A 80 11.89 30.77 4.56
CA PRO A 80 11.93 29.31 4.78
C PRO A 80 10.58 28.61 4.58
N SER A 81 9.48 29.26 5.00
CA SER A 81 8.12 28.72 4.82
C SER A 81 7.69 28.70 3.36
N LYS A 82 7.98 29.77 2.59
CA LYS A 82 7.63 29.82 1.17
C LYS A 82 8.47 28.84 0.34
N LEU A 83 9.75 28.66 0.69
CA LEU A 83 10.60 27.64 0.08
C LEU A 83 10.08 26.22 0.36
N ALA A 84 9.63 25.94 1.59
CA ALA A 84 9.03 24.65 1.93
C ALA A 84 7.78 24.37 1.07
N GLN A 85 6.91 25.37 0.90
CA GLN A 85 5.74 25.27 0.04
C GLN A 85 6.06 25.02 -1.44
N SER A 86 7.26 25.38 -1.90
CA SER A 86 7.71 25.10 -3.26
C SER A 86 8.19 23.66 -3.42
N PHE A 87 8.83 23.08 -2.40
CA PHE A 87 9.16 21.65 -2.39
C PHE A 87 7.91 20.78 -2.23
N PHE A 88 7.00 21.19 -1.34
CA PHE A 88 5.83 20.42 -0.96
C PHE A 88 4.59 21.32 -0.87
N PRO A 89 3.85 21.49 -1.99
CA PRO A 89 2.70 22.38 -2.08
C PRO A 89 1.62 22.14 -1.02
N GLU A 90 1.50 20.91 -0.52
CA GLU A 90 0.59 20.48 0.54
C GLU A 90 0.86 21.22 1.87
N HIS A 91 2.02 21.87 2.06
CA HIS A 91 2.25 22.77 3.18
C HIS A 91 1.29 23.96 3.23
N LYS A 92 0.71 24.36 2.09
CA LYS A 92 -0.29 25.44 1.99
C LYS A 92 -1.62 25.07 2.67
N LEU A 93 -1.85 23.78 2.94
CA LEU A 93 -3.03 23.34 3.65
C LEU A 93 -2.97 23.70 5.13
N ASP A 94 -4.13 24.05 5.68
CA ASP A 94 -4.34 24.22 7.11
C ASP A 94 -5.29 23.15 7.67
N TYR A 95 -5.39 23.10 8.99
CA TYR A 95 -6.24 22.16 9.71
C TYR A 95 -7.65 22.73 9.99
N SER A 96 -8.05 23.78 9.27
CA SER A 96 -9.36 24.39 9.50
C SER A 96 -10.48 23.46 9.02
N GLN A 97 -11.64 23.61 9.65
CA GLN A 97 -12.84 22.93 9.22
C GLN A 97 -13.23 23.31 7.78
N GLU A 98 -12.96 24.55 7.37
CA GLU A 98 -13.20 25.03 6.00
C GLU A 98 -12.37 24.24 4.97
N THR A 99 -11.07 24.02 5.22
CA THR A 99 -10.21 23.21 4.34
C THR A 99 -10.72 21.78 4.23
N ILE A 100 -11.10 21.16 5.34
CA ILE A 100 -11.64 19.79 5.40
C ILE A 100 -12.96 19.71 4.61
N GLU A 101 -13.87 20.66 4.82
CA GLU A 101 -15.16 20.70 4.12
C GLU A 101 -14.97 20.93 2.63
N LYS A 102 -14.05 21.81 2.21
CA LYS A 102 -13.77 22.03 0.79
C LYS A 102 -13.32 20.76 0.08
N ILE A 103 -12.45 19.97 0.70
CA ILE A 103 -12.01 18.67 0.15
C ILE A 103 -13.19 17.69 0.08
N ARG A 104 -14.03 17.66 1.12
CA ARG A 104 -15.22 16.80 1.16
C ARG A 104 -16.25 17.17 0.09
N GLU A 105 -16.51 18.46 -0.12
CA GLU A 105 -17.42 18.94 -1.17
C GLU A 105 -16.97 18.48 -2.55
N GLN A 106 -15.66 18.53 -2.84
CA GLN A 106 -15.09 18.04 -4.11
C GLN A 106 -15.32 16.55 -4.35
N ARG A 107 -15.55 15.78 -3.29
CA ARG A 107 -15.74 14.31 -3.33
C ARG A 107 -17.19 13.89 -3.29
N LYS A 108 -18.14 14.81 -3.12
CA LYS A 108 -19.57 14.49 -3.07
C LYS A 108 -20.06 13.93 -4.38
N LEU A 109 -20.90 12.90 -4.27
CA LEU A 109 -21.52 12.22 -5.37
C LEU A 109 -23.01 12.54 -5.46
N LYS A 110 -23.50 12.63 -6.70
CA LYS A 110 -24.93 12.59 -7.01
C LYS A 110 -25.26 11.21 -7.57
N ILE A 111 -25.91 10.38 -6.75
CA ILE A 111 -26.35 9.05 -7.19
C ILE A 111 -27.44 9.18 -8.26
N THR A 112 -27.23 8.54 -9.40
CA THR A 112 -28.18 8.52 -10.53
C THR A 112 -28.98 7.23 -10.59
N LYS A 113 -28.37 6.12 -10.19
CA LYS A 113 -29.02 4.80 -10.14
C LYS A 113 -28.39 3.95 -9.04
N LEU A 114 -29.23 3.28 -8.24
CA LEU A 114 -28.78 2.32 -7.25
C LEU A 114 -28.46 0.97 -7.91
N ASN A 115 -27.61 0.16 -7.29
CA ASN A 115 -27.39 -1.21 -7.74
C ASN A 115 -28.62 -2.07 -7.44
N ASP A 116 -29.28 -2.56 -8.49
CA ASP A 116 -30.43 -3.47 -8.37
C ASP A 116 -30.01 -4.92 -8.08
N ASP A 117 -28.73 -5.26 -8.27
CA ASP A 117 -28.13 -6.56 -7.94
C ASP A 117 -27.11 -6.42 -6.80
N GLN A 118 -27.56 -5.80 -5.70
CA GLN A 118 -26.76 -5.69 -4.48
C GLN A 118 -26.48 -7.08 -3.86
N LEU A 119 -25.55 -7.13 -2.91
CA LEU A 119 -25.35 -8.33 -2.08
C LEU A 119 -26.53 -8.48 -1.12
N GLU A 120 -27.07 -9.69 -1.03
CA GLU A 120 -28.16 -10.08 -0.12
C GLU A 120 -27.63 -10.96 1.03
N ASP A 121 -26.70 -11.87 0.73
CA ASP A 121 -26.02 -12.76 1.67
C ASP A 121 -24.49 -12.65 1.53
N PRO A 122 -23.84 -11.72 2.25
CA PRO A 122 -22.39 -11.55 2.23
C PRO A 122 -21.61 -12.82 2.58
N PHE A 123 -22.18 -13.78 3.31
CA PHE A 123 -21.47 -15.01 3.67
C PHE A 123 -21.34 -16.00 2.49
N LYS A 124 -22.18 -15.83 1.46
CA LYS A 124 -22.12 -16.61 0.22
C LYS A 124 -21.58 -15.81 -0.95
N GLU A 125 -21.90 -14.52 -1.02
CA GLU A 125 -21.65 -13.68 -2.18
C GLU A 125 -20.33 -12.90 -2.09
N LEU A 126 -19.60 -12.95 -0.97
CA LEU A 126 -18.36 -12.22 -0.74
C LEU A 126 -17.19 -13.14 -0.39
N LEU A 127 -16.06 -12.98 -1.07
CA LEU A 127 -14.80 -13.67 -0.78
C LEU A 127 -13.91 -12.74 0.04
N PHE A 128 -13.66 -13.12 1.29
CA PHE A 128 -12.69 -12.41 2.11
C PHE A 128 -11.28 -12.81 1.74
N THR A 129 -10.40 -11.82 1.64
CA THR A 129 -9.01 -12.02 1.28
C THR A 129 -8.09 -11.29 2.24
N SER A 130 -6.95 -11.90 2.55
CA SER A 130 -5.91 -11.26 3.35
C SER A 130 -4.55 -11.82 2.96
N ASN A 131 -3.50 -11.10 3.35
CA ASN A 131 -2.11 -11.50 3.13
C ASN A 131 -1.47 -11.87 4.47
N ILE A 132 -0.73 -12.98 4.45
CA ILE A 132 0.22 -13.36 5.47
C ILE A 132 1.60 -13.01 4.95
N LEU A 133 2.36 -12.25 5.73
CA LEU A 133 3.72 -11.84 5.40
C LEU A 133 4.66 -12.53 6.38
N LEU A 134 5.49 -13.47 5.95
CA LEU A 134 6.41 -14.20 6.83
C LEU A 134 7.85 -13.70 6.69
N THR A 135 8.60 -13.72 7.79
CA THR A 135 10.04 -13.45 7.80
C THR A 135 10.83 -14.46 8.61
N MET A 136 12.16 -14.45 8.45
CA MET A 136 13.07 -15.30 9.20
C MET A 136 12.85 -15.16 10.71
N PRO A 137 13.04 -16.24 11.48
CA PRO A 137 12.94 -16.18 12.93
C PRO A 137 14.01 -15.27 13.52
N ALA A 138 13.72 -14.67 14.67
CA ALA A 138 14.76 -14.01 15.47
C ALA A 138 15.68 -15.04 16.14
N ASP A 139 15.13 -16.19 16.50
CA ASP A 139 15.84 -17.31 17.11
C ASP A 139 15.52 -18.63 16.38
N PHE A 140 16.47 -19.10 15.58
CA PHE A 140 16.35 -20.36 14.84
C PHE A 140 16.19 -21.59 15.74
N GLU A 141 16.60 -21.53 17.01
CA GLU A 141 16.41 -22.65 17.96
C GLU A 141 14.94 -22.82 18.38
N GLN A 142 14.10 -21.80 18.17
CA GLN A 142 12.66 -21.86 18.45
C GLN A 142 11.84 -22.45 17.28
N ILE A 143 12.49 -22.73 16.15
CA ILE A 143 11.86 -23.35 14.99
C ILE A 143 11.99 -24.86 15.07
N GLU A 144 10.90 -25.57 14.73
CA GLU A 144 10.92 -27.04 14.66
C GLU A 144 12.06 -27.51 13.74
N PRO A 145 12.88 -28.51 14.14
CA PRO A 145 14.05 -28.94 13.37
C PRO A 145 13.75 -29.26 11.90
N ALA A 146 12.60 -29.89 11.62
CA ALA A 146 12.17 -30.23 10.26
C ALA A 146 11.92 -29.01 9.36
N PHE A 147 11.53 -27.88 9.94
CA PHE A 147 11.40 -26.61 9.21
C PHE A 147 12.75 -25.90 9.10
N ARG A 148 13.54 -25.90 10.17
CA ARG A 148 14.87 -25.27 10.19
C ARG A 148 15.79 -25.83 9.12
N GLU A 149 15.81 -27.14 8.90
CA GLU A 149 16.62 -27.79 7.86
C GLU A 149 16.32 -27.31 6.42
N LYS A 150 15.16 -26.69 6.18
CA LYS A 150 14.74 -26.16 4.87
C LYS A 150 15.07 -24.67 4.69
N LEU A 151 15.38 -23.96 5.77
CA LEU A 151 15.72 -22.54 5.80
C LEU A 151 17.21 -22.33 5.49
N ASP A 152 17.54 -21.17 4.93
CA ASP A 152 18.92 -20.73 4.70
C ASP A 152 19.18 -19.50 5.59
N GLU A 153 19.95 -19.70 6.67
CA GLU A 153 20.21 -18.66 7.68
C GLU A 153 21.01 -17.46 7.13
N ASP A 154 21.79 -17.68 6.05
CA ASP A 154 22.60 -16.65 5.39
C ASP A 154 21.87 -15.98 4.20
N GLU A 155 20.61 -16.38 3.94
CA GLU A 155 19.82 -15.85 2.82
C GLU A 155 19.53 -14.37 3.01
N LYS A 156 19.71 -13.59 1.93
CA LYS A 156 19.38 -12.16 1.94
C LYS A 156 17.89 -11.94 1.73
N GLN A 157 17.32 -11.02 2.51
CA GLN A 157 15.97 -10.51 2.32
C GLN A 157 15.79 -9.92 0.91
N GLN A 158 14.71 -10.32 0.24
CA GLN A 158 14.35 -9.86 -1.10
C GLN A 158 13.18 -8.88 -1.11
N TYR A 159 12.25 -9.03 -0.16
CA TYR A 159 11.03 -8.23 -0.09
C TYR A 159 10.90 -7.54 1.26
N PHE A 160 10.47 -6.29 1.24
CA PHE A 160 10.35 -5.44 2.43
C PHE A 160 8.88 -5.18 2.72
N TYR A 161 8.43 -5.67 3.88
CA TYR A 161 7.07 -5.54 4.36
C TYR A 161 7.00 -4.66 5.60
N ASP A 162 5.83 -4.08 5.87
CA ASP A 162 5.64 -3.16 7.00
C ASP A 162 5.73 -3.83 8.36
N HIS A 163 5.19 -5.04 8.47
CA HIS A 163 5.15 -5.85 9.69
C HIS A 163 5.16 -7.35 9.35
N PRO A 164 6.24 -7.88 8.75
CA PRO A 164 6.30 -9.32 8.50
C PRO A 164 6.37 -10.09 9.81
N ILE A 165 5.74 -11.26 9.85
CA ILE A 165 5.58 -12.12 11.02
C ILE A 165 6.76 -13.11 11.07
N PRO A 166 7.60 -13.07 12.11
CA PRO A 166 8.68 -14.05 12.27
C PRO A 166 8.13 -15.47 12.49
N LEU A 167 8.86 -16.46 11.99
CA LEU A 167 8.47 -17.86 12.11
C LEU A 167 8.44 -18.37 13.57
N ASP A 168 9.22 -17.75 14.46
CA ASP A 168 9.34 -18.11 15.88
C ASP A 168 8.34 -17.36 16.78
N VAL A 169 7.48 -16.51 16.21
CA VAL A 169 6.52 -15.73 17.01
C VAL A 169 5.59 -16.66 17.84
N PRO A 170 5.41 -16.43 19.15
CA PRO A 170 4.50 -17.25 19.96
C PRO A 170 3.04 -17.01 19.56
N ASN A 171 2.18 -18.02 19.74
CA ASN A 171 0.77 -17.95 19.33
C ASN A 171 0.01 -16.74 19.90
N GLN A 172 0.35 -16.29 21.11
CA GLN A 172 -0.29 -15.14 21.76
C GLN A 172 -0.01 -13.81 21.04
N LYS A 173 1.11 -13.72 20.32
CA LYS A 173 1.54 -12.54 19.55
C LYS A 173 1.43 -12.76 18.03
N ASN A 174 0.85 -13.88 17.61
CA ASN A 174 0.76 -14.22 16.20
C ASN A 174 -0.47 -13.54 15.58
N GLU A 175 -0.22 -12.55 14.73
CA GLU A 175 -1.25 -11.76 14.03
C GLU A 175 -2.25 -12.65 13.24
N ILE A 176 -1.78 -13.76 12.67
CA ILE A 176 -2.62 -14.68 11.88
C ILE A 176 -3.67 -15.34 12.78
N ILE A 177 -3.23 -15.88 13.91
CA ILE A 177 -4.14 -16.51 14.88
C ILE A 177 -5.10 -15.46 15.45
N TYR A 178 -4.60 -14.25 15.70
CA TYR A 178 -5.41 -13.16 16.22
C TYR A 178 -6.52 -12.75 15.26
N GLY A 179 -6.17 -12.39 14.03
CA GLY A 179 -7.13 -11.92 13.02
C GLY A 179 -8.18 -12.96 12.70
N LEU A 180 -7.77 -14.22 12.51
CA LEU A 180 -8.70 -15.31 12.21
C LEU A 180 -9.67 -15.61 13.36
N LYS A 181 -9.20 -15.56 14.62
CA LYS A 181 -10.08 -15.72 15.78
C LYS A 181 -11.14 -14.63 15.86
N HIS A 182 -10.74 -13.37 15.64
CA HIS A 182 -11.68 -12.26 15.70
C HIS A 182 -12.65 -12.26 14.52
N LEU A 183 -12.19 -12.61 13.31
CA LEU A 183 -13.09 -12.80 12.17
C LEU A 183 -14.09 -13.95 12.43
N ASN A 184 -13.62 -15.08 12.94
CA ASN A 184 -14.49 -16.22 13.30
C ASN A 184 -15.58 -15.81 14.31
N GLN A 185 -15.21 -15.03 15.34
CA GLN A 185 -16.17 -14.47 16.30
C GLN A 185 -17.14 -13.48 15.65
N ALA A 186 -16.64 -12.61 14.77
CA ALA A 186 -17.48 -11.64 14.06
C ALA A 186 -18.53 -12.33 13.18
N VAL A 187 -18.16 -13.44 12.50
CA VAL A 187 -19.08 -14.26 11.70
C VAL A 187 -20.11 -14.94 12.60
N LYS A 188 -19.67 -15.58 13.69
CA LYS A 188 -20.53 -16.27 14.67
C LYS A 188 -21.65 -15.39 15.22
N ILE A 189 -21.40 -14.10 15.39
CA ILE A 189 -22.39 -13.15 15.93
C ILE A 189 -23.52 -12.90 14.93
N GLU A 190 -23.23 -12.89 13.64
CA GLU A 190 -24.20 -12.54 12.59
C GLU A 190 -24.86 -13.77 11.95
N THR A 191 -24.22 -14.93 11.95
CA THR A 191 -24.71 -16.12 11.22
C THR A 191 -24.13 -17.43 11.73
N ASP A 192 -24.84 -18.53 11.47
CA ASP A 192 -24.33 -19.90 11.61
C ASP A 192 -23.63 -20.40 10.34
N GLN A 193 -23.69 -19.64 9.24
CA GLN A 193 -22.99 -19.97 7.99
C GLN A 193 -21.47 -19.82 8.17
N LYS A 194 -20.71 -20.52 7.32
CA LYS A 194 -19.26 -20.32 7.23
C LYS A 194 -18.94 -19.24 6.22
N LEU A 195 -17.90 -18.46 6.51
CA LEU A 195 -17.33 -17.47 5.61
C LEU A 195 -16.10 -18.05 4.91
N ASP A 196 -16.04 -17.93 3.58
CA ASP A 196 -14.83 -18.25 2.82
C ASP A 196 -13.78 -17.14 2.99
N ILE A 197 -12.59 -17.53 3.43
CA ILE A 197 -11.42 -16.66 3.50
C ILE A 197 -10.22 -17.28 2.78
N LEU A 198 -9.64 -16.52 1.87
CA LEU A 198 -8.43 -16.87 1.14
C LEU A 198 -7.25 -16.04 1.66
N LEU A 199 -6.20 -16.72 2.11
CA LEU A 199 -4.99 -16.14 2.63
C LEU A 199 -3.85 -16.35 1.62
N SER A 200 -3.35 -15.27 1.03
CA SER A 200 -2.10 -15.35 0.27
C SER A 200 -0.92 -15.32 1.22
N ILE A 201 0.10 -16.13 0.96
CA ILE A 201 1.30 -16.18 1.79
C ILE A 201 2.48 -15.64 0.98
N SER A 202 3.02 -14.52 1.43
CA SER A 202 4.21 -13.88 0.89
C SER A 202 5.33 -13.92 1.93
N VAL A 203 6.57 -13.95 1.47
CA VAL A 203 7.74 -14.17 2.34
C VAL A 203 8.83 -13.17 2.04
N THR A 204 9.58 -12.74 3.04
CA THR A 204 10.71 -11.82 2.86
C THR A 204 11.93 -12.53 2.25
N HIS A 205 12.05 -13.83 2.48
CA HIS A 205 13.19 -14.68 2.08
C HIS A 205 12.72 -15.92 1.29
N PRO A 206 13.29 -16.23 0.11
CA PRO A 206 12.83 -17.33 -0.74
C PRO A 206 12.77 -18.71 -0.06
N SER A 207 13.70 -19.05 0.83
CA SER A 207 13.73 -20.35 1.51
C SER A 207 12.47 -20.60 2.36
N ILE A 208 11.82 -19.56 2.89
CA ILE A 208 10.58 -19.66 3.66
C ILE A 208 9.45 -20.24 2.80
N ASN A 209 9.42 -20.02 1.48
CA ASN A 209 8.39 -20.59 0.60
C ASN A 209 8.29 -22.12 0.67
N LYS A 210 9.40 -22.80 1.03
CA LYS A 210 9.45 -24.26 1.13
C LYS A 210 8.65 -24.81 2.32
N ILE A 211 8.39 -23.97 3.33
CA ILE A 211 7.72 -24.36 4.57
C ILE A 211 6.48 -23.55 4.88
N ALA A 212 6.27 -22.43 4.19
CA ALA A 212 5.28 -21.41 4.55
C ALA A 212 3.89 -21.99 4.82
N LYS A 213 3.40 -22.86 3.93
CA LYS A 213 2.08 -23.49 4.07
C LYS A 213 2.02 -24.47 5.25
N GLU A 214 2.95 -25.43 5.30
CA GLU A 214 3.04 -26.43 6.38
C GLU A 214 3.15 -25.74 7.75
N TYR A 215 3.90 -24.64 7.82
CA TYR A 215 4.02 -23.80 9.01
C TYR A 215 2.67 -23.21 9.42
N ILE A 216 1.93 -22.58 8.50
CA ILE A 216 0.61 -22.02 8.83
C ILE A 216 -0.38 -23.11 9.25
N GLU A 217 -0.44 -24.22 8.53
CA GLU A 217 -1.30 -25.36 8.88
C GLU A 217 -0.99 -25.88 10.30
N SER A 218 0.30 -26.00 10.65
CA SER A 218 0.73 -26.41 12.00
C SER A 218 0.25 -25.43 13.08
N ARG A 219 0.28 -24.12 12.80
CA ARG A 219 -0.17 -23.07 13.72
C ARG A 219 -1.68 -23.07 13.93
N LEU A 220 -2.46 -23.44 12.91
CA LEU A 220 -3.92 -23.42 12.94
C LEU A 220 -4.55 -24.72 13.47
N LYS A 221 -3.82 -25.83 13.50
CA LYS A 221 -4.33 -27.17 13.83
C LYS A 221 -5.20 -27.28 15.10
N ASN A 222 -4.90 -26.48 16.13
CA ASN A 222 -5.61 -26.51 17.42
C ASN A 222 -6.36 -25.20 17.72
N ILE A 223 -6.67 -24.41 16.69
CA ILE A 223 -7.38 -23.14 16.83
C ILE A 223 -8.83 -23.33 16.40
N GLU A 224 -9.77 -22.96 17.27
CA GLU A 224 -11.21 -23.05 16.99
C GLU A 224 -11.64 -21.97 15.98
N LEU A 225 -11.84 -22.38 14.72
CA LEU A 225 -12.22 -21.51 13.59
C LEU A 225 -13.44 -22.10 12.84
N GLU A 226 -14.43 -22.56 13.60
CA GLU A 226 -15.59 -23.32 13.10
C GLU A 226 -16.47 -22.58 12.07
N HIS A 227 -16.47 -21.24 12.10
CA HIS A 227 -17.26 -20.39 11.21
C HIS A 227 -16.49 -19.90 9.98
N LEU A 228 -15.27 -20.39 9.75
CA LEU A 228 -14.45 -20.03 8.58
C LEU A 228 -14.16 -21.26 7.73
N ASN A 229 -14.16 -21.09 6.41
CA ASN A 229 -13.47 -21.99 5.48
C ASN A 229 -12.16 -21.30 5.07
N ILE A 230 -11.02 -21.87 5.45
CA ILE A 230 -9.73 -21.23 5.29
C ILE A 230 -8.99 -21.88 4.12
N TYR A 231 -8.54 -21.04 3.18
CA TYR A 231 -7.78 -21.45 2.00
C TYR A 231 -6.43 -20.75 1.97
N LEU A 232 -5.34 -21.49 1.73
CA LEU A 232 -3.98 -20.97 1.70
C LEU A 232 -3.41 -21.01 0.28
N LEU A 233 -2.92 -19.88 -0.20
CA LEU A 233 -2.19 -19.79 -1.46
C LEU A 233 -0.77 -19.27 -1.24
N THR A 234 0.22 -20.16 -1.34
CA THR A 234 1.61 -19.75 -1.54
C THR A 234 1.88 -19.52 -3.03
N GLU A 235 3.09 -19.07 -3.37
CA GLU A 235 3.53 -19.02 -4.77
C GLU A 235 3.38 -20.37 -5.50
N ASN A 236 3.59 -21.49 -4.81
CA ASN A 236 3.47 -22.82 -5.42
C ASN A 236 2.01 -23.12 -5.81
N GLU A 237 1.06 -22.85 -4.92
CA GLU A 237 -0.36 -22.99 -5.23
C GLU A 237 -0.82 -22.01 -6.31
N SER A 238 -0.34 -20.77 -6.30
CA SER A 238 -0.62 -19.80 -7.37
C SER A 238 -0.09 -20.28 -8.73
N GLN A 239 1.10 -20.85 -8.79
CA GLN A 239 1.66 -21.39 -10.04
C GLN A 239 0.87 -22.60 -10.53
N LYS A 240 0.48 -23.51 -9.64
CA LYS A 240 -0.42 -24.63 -9.99
C LYS A 240 -1.76 -24.14 -10.53
N LEU A 241 -2.35 -23.12 -9.90
CA LEU A 241 -3.58 -22.49 -10.41
C LEU A 241 -3.40 -22.02 -11.87
N LEU A 242 -2.28 -21.36 -12.17
CA LEU A 242 -1.99 -20.94 -13.54
C LEU A 242 -1.81 -22.15 -14.47
N GLU A 243 -1.02 -23.13 -14.07
CA GLU A 243 -0.70 -24.32 -14.87
C GLU A 243 -1.93 -25.17 -15.20
N GLU A 244 -2.86 -25.31 -14.27
CA GLU A 244 -4.03 -26.16 -14.41
C GLU A 244 -5.22 -25.44 -15.04
N PHE A 245 -5.43 -24.14 -14.76
CA PHE A 245 -6.67 -23.45 -15.12
C PHE A 245 -6.51 -22.30 -16.13
N ILE A 246 -5.29 -21.83 -16.38
CA ILE A 246 -5.04 -20.63 -17.22
C ILE A 246 -4.20 -21.01 -18.45
N LEU A 247 -3.02 -21.61 -18.23
CA LEU A 247 -2.06 -21.94 -19.27
C LEU A 247 -2.52 -23.00 -20.29
N PRO A 248 -3.45 -23.94 -19.99
CA PRO A 248 -3.98 -24.83 -21.02
C PRO A 248 -4.68 -24.09 -22.17
N PHE A 249 -5.08 -22.83 -21.95
CA PHE A 249 -5.71 -21.98 -22.97
C PHE A 249 -4.72 -21.01 -23.64
N LYS A 250 -3.40 -21.16 -23.40
CA LYS A 250 -2.35 -20.32 -23.98
C LYS A 250 -1.34 -21.13 -24.77
N SER A 251 -1.04 -20.63 -25.97
CA SER A 251 -0.34 -21.37 -27.01
C SER A 251 1.12 -20.96 -27.23
N ASP A 252 1.65 -19.97 -26.50
CA ASP A 252 3.07 -19.60 -26.60
C ASP A 252 3.77 -19.40 -25.24
N GLU A 253 5.08 -19.65 -25.25
CA GLU A 253 5.97 -19.64 -24.08
C GLU A 253 6.14 -18.23 -23.50
N LEU A 254 6.14 -17.19 -24.35
CA LEU A 254 6.31 -15.80 -23.93
C LEU A 254 5.15 -15.33 -23.06
N LYS A 255 3.91 -15.61 -23.46
CA LYS A 255 2.70 -15.31 -22.67
C LYS A 255 2.67 -16.10 -21.38
N SER A 256 3.03 -17.38 -21.45
CA SER A 256 3.11 -18.25 -20.28
C SER A 256 4.10 -17.70 -19.24
N SER A 257 5.28 -17.27 -19.68
CA SER A 257 6.27 -16.62 -18.81
C SER A 257 5.78 -15.28 -18.25
N ALA A 258 5.08 -14.47 -19.05
CA ALA A 258 4.52 -13.20 -18.60
C ALA A 258 3.48 -13.41 -17.49
N LEU A 259 2.55 -14.35 -17.68
CA LEU A 259 1.53 -14.72 -16.69
C LEU A 259 2.17 -15.20 -15.38
N LYS A 260 3.09 -16.17 -15.44
CA LYS A 260 3.78 -16.69 -14.24
C LYS A 260 4.55 -15.62 -13.48
N SER A 261 5.20 -14.68 -14.19
CA SER A 261 5.94 -13.60 -13.53
C SER A 261 5.04 -12.50 -12.96
N THR A 262 3.80 -12.38 -13.42
CA THR A 262 2.89 -11.28 -13.05
C THR A 262 1.92 -11.70 -11.95
N ILE A 263 1.38 -12.91 -12.03
CA ILE A 263 0.25 -13.35 -11.20
C ILE A 263 0.80 -14.31 -10.14
N GLY A 264 0.52 -14.04 -8.87
CA GLY A 264 0.93 -14.92 -7.78
C GLY A 264 1.03 -14.23 -6.42
N ALA A 265 1.35 -15.03 -5.41
CA ALA A 265 1.38 -14.63 -4.01
C ALA A 265 2.74 -14.10 -3.53
N ALA A 266 3.88 -14.51 -4.11
CA ALA A 266 5.19 -14.02 -3.67
C ALA A 266 5.59 -12.73 -4.39
N GLY A 267 6.13 -11.74 -3.69
CA GLY A 267 6.61 -10.51 -4.30
C GLY A 267 6.39 -9.25 -3.47
N SER A 268 6.66 -8.10 -4.06
CA SER A 268 6.28 -6.79 -3.51
C SER A 268 4.76 -6.67 -3.36
N TYR A 269 4.32 -5.71 -2.54
CA TYR A 269 2.90 -5.50 -2.25
C TYR A 269 1.98 -5.36 -3.48
N GLY A 270 2.47 -4.81 -4.59
CA GLY A 270 1.64 -4.71 -5.81
C GLY A 270 1.23 -6.05 -6.43
N ARG A 271 2.13 -7.04 -6.42
CA ARG A 271 1.89 -8.35 -7.07
C ARG A 271 0.79 -9.13 -6.35
N HIS A 272 0.99 -9.38 -5.06
CA HIS A 272 0.05 -10.20 -4.28
C HIS A 272 -1.28 -9.47 -4.00
N TYR A 273 -1.31 -8.14 -3.90
CA TYR A 273 -2.55 -7.37 -3.75
C TYR A 273 -3.45 -7.49 -4.98
N SER A 274 -2.86 -7.40 -6.17
CA SER A 274 -3.59 -7.63 -7.43
C SER A 274 -4.11 -9.06 -7.50
N PHE A 275 -3.29 -10.03 -7.11
CA PHE A 275 -3.68 -11.44 -7.09
C PHE A 275 -4.85 -11.72 -6.14
N LEU A 276 -4.81 -11.18 -4.91
CA LEU A 276 -5.89 -11.35 -3.92
C LEU A 276 -7.25 -10.86 -4.44
N LYS A 277 -7.27 -9.81 -5.27
CA LYS A 277 -8.52 -9.37 -5.91
C LYS A 277 -8.89 -10.23 -7.13
N ALA A 278 -7.91 -10.50 -7.99
CA ALA A 278 -8.12 -11.19 -9.25
C ALA A 278 -8.50 -12.68 -9.08
N VAL A 279 -8.11 -13.33 -7.98
CA VAL A 279 -8.48 -14.72 -7.68
C VAL A 279 -9.99 -14.89 -7.47
N ALA A 280 -10.71 -13.82 -7.11
CA ALA A 280 -12.16 -13.85 -6.97
C ALA A 280 -12.89 -14.25 -8.26
N LEU A 281 -12.35 -13.88 -9.43
CA LEU A 281 -12.93 -14.29 -10.70
C LEU A 281 -12.75 -15.79 -10.95
N TRP A 282 -11.58 -16.34 -10.59
CA TRP A 282 -11.35 -17.78 -10.63
C TRP A 282 -12.27 -18.50 -9.65
N TRP A 283 -12.42 -17.95 -8.44
CA TRP A 283 -13.28 -18.48 -7.39
C TRP A 283 -14.73 -18.55 -7.84
N GLN A 284 -15.25 -17.47 -8.46
CA GLN A 284 -16.61 -17.43 -9.01
C GLN A 284 -16.81 -18.52 -10.07
N LYS A 285 -15.84 -18.66 -10.98
CA LYS A 285 -15.97 -19.57 -12.11
C LYS A 285 -15.95 -21.05 -11.72
N TYR A 286 -15.10 -21.40 -10.76
CA TYR A 286 -14.77 -22.79 -10.44
C TYR A 286 -15.33 -23.26 -9.10
N HIS A 287 -15.41 -22.42 -8.08
CA HIS A 287 -15.80 -22.83 -6.74
C HIS A 287 -17.20 -22.37 -6.32
N ASN A 288 -17.49 -21.07 -6.48
CA ASN A 288 -18.73 -20.47 -5.99
C ASN A 288 -19.37 -19.52 -7.03
N PRO A 289 -20.27 -20.02 -7.89
CA PRO A 289 -20.94 -19.22 -8.92
C PRO A 289 -21.82 -18.07 -8.39
N GLU A 290 -22.21 -18.10 -7.11
CA GLU A 290 -22.99 -17.04 -6.46
C GLU A 290 -22.12 -15.87 -6.00
N LEU A 291 -20.78 -16.01 -6.06
CA LEU A 291 -19.86 -14.96 -5.65
C LEU A 291 -20.06 -13.69 -6.49
N LYS A 292 -20.27 -12.55 -5.84
CA LYS A 292 -20.43 -11.23 -6.50
C LYS A 292 -19.25 -10.30 -6.28
N ALA A 293 -18.48 -10.49 -5.22
CA ALA A 293 -17.43 -9.54 -4.83
C ALA A 293 -16.28 -10.18 -4.03
N THR A 294 -15.23 -9.40 -3.85
CA THR A 294 -14.14 -9.70 -2.91
C THR A 294 -13.82 -8.49 -2.03
N PHE A 295 -13.44 -8.76 -0.78
CA PHE A 295 -13.06 -7.75 0.20
C PHE A 295 -11.75 -8.13 0.88
N LYS A 296 -10.78 -7.20 0.88
CA LYS A 296 -9.49 -7.37 1.54
C LYS A 296 -9.50 -6.70 2.91
N PHE A 297 -8.80 -7.29 3.87
CA PHE A 297 -8.47 -6.69 5.17
C PHE A 297 -7.10 -7.19 5.66
N ASP A 298 -6.51 -6.54 6.67
CA ASP A 298 -5.29 -7.03 7.35
C ASP A 298 -5.64 -7.83 8.61
N LEU A 299 -4.80 -8.81 8.96
CA LEU A 299 -5.07 -9.71 10.10
C LEU A 299 -4.89 -9.02 11.47
N ASP A 300 -4.31 -7.82 11.50
CA ASP A 300 -4.31 -6.91 12.65
C ASP A 300 -5.58 -6.04 12.75
N GLN A 301 -6.59 -6.27 11.90
CA GLN A 301 -7.86 -5.55 11.90
C GLN A 301 -9.02 -6.42 12.38
N VAL A 302 -9.91 -5.82 13.16
CA VAL A 302 -11.04 -6.50 13.81
C VAL A 302 -12.35 -5.81 13.50
N PHE A 303 -13.37 -6.59 13.14
CA PHE A 303 -14.76 -6.14 13.15
C PHE A 303 -15.30 -6.19 14.59
N ASP A 304 -15.31 -5.06 15.29
CA ASP A 304 -15.87 -4.97 16.63
C ASP A 304 -17.41 -4.95 16.56
N GLN A 305 -18.01 -6.15 16.44
CA GLN A 305 -19.44 -6.30 16.27
C GLN A 305 -20.27 -5.64 17.40
N PRO A 306 -19.92 -5.80 18.70
CA PRO A 306 -20.63 -5.10 19.76
C PRO A 306 -20.60 -3.57 19.62
N GLN A 307 -19.43 -2.99 19.35
CA GLN A 307 -19.30 -1.53 19.26
C GLN A 307 -19.99 -0.99 18.00
N LEU A 308 -19.85 -1.67 16.87
CA LEU A 308 -20.58 -1.34 15.63
C LEU A 308 -22.10 -1.37 15.89
N LYS A 309 -22.62 -2.43 16.51
CA LYS A 309 -24.04 -2.52 16.80
C LYS A 309 -24.52 -1.39 17.72
N ALA A 310 -23.71 -1.02 18.70
CA ALA A 310 -24.03 0.04 19.66
C ALA A 310 -24.04 1.43 19.02
N GLU A 311 -23.05 1.78 18.18
CA GLU A 311 -22.91 3.14 17.64
C GLU A 311 -23.65 3.36 16.31
N ILE A 312 -23.78 2.33 15.45
CA ILE A 312 -24.38 2.46 14.11
C ILE A 312 -25.64 1.62 13.90
N GLY A 313 -26.02 0.79 14.88
CA GLY A 313 -27.22 -0.04 14.81
C GLY A 313 -27.13 -1.22 13.84
N LYS A 314 -25.98 -1.42 13.20
CA LYS A 314 -25.70 -2.49 12.24
C LYS A 314 -24.43 -3.23 12.63
N TYR A 315 -24.39 -4.50 12.30
CA TYR A 315 -23.15 -5.27 12.33
C TYR A 315 -22.32 -5.04 11.05
N ALA A 316 -21.06 -5.49 11.06
CA ALA A 316 -20.13 -5.27 9.96
C ALA A 316 -20.64 -5.81 8.62
N PHE A 317 -21.09 -7.07 8.57
CA PHE A 317 -21.45 -7.71 7.29
C PHE A 317 -22.72 -7.10 6.67
N GLU A 318 -23.63 -6.55 7.48
CA GLU A 318 -24.80 -5.79 7.00
C GLU A 318 -24.41 -4.61 6.09
N ASN A 319 -23.22 -4.01 6.27
CA ASN A 319 -22.78 -2.87 5.47
C ASN A 319 -22.39 -3.24 4.03
N PHE A 320 -22.10 -4.50 3.74
CA PHE A 320 -21.85 -4.96 2.36
C PHE A 320 -23.11 -5.05 1.51
N LYS A 321 -24.30 -5.09 2.14
CA LYS A 321 -25.60 -5.15 1.46
C LYS A 321 -26.08 -3.79 0.94
N SER A 322 -25.18 -2.81 0.84
CA SER A 322 -25.55 -1.46 0.45
C SER A 322 -25.81 -1.38 -1.05
N PRO A 323 -26.95 -0.80 -1.49
CA PRO A 323 -27.22 -0.59 -2.91
C PRO A 323 -26.31 0.48 -3.55
N LEU A 324 -25.47 1.15 -2.76
CA LEU A 324 -24.43 2.05 -3.26
C LEU A 324 -23.26 1.28 -3.88
N TRP A 325 -23.02 0.03 -3.46
CA TRP A 325 -21.98 -0.78 -4.07
C TRP A 325 -22.44 -1.30 -5.42
N GLY A 326 -21.84 -0.80 -6.49
CA GLY A 326 -22.25 -1.02 -7.89
C GLY A 326 -23.21 0.05 -8.42
N ALA A 327 -23.51 1.10 -7.66
CA ALA A 327 -24.36 2.20 -8.12
C ALA A 327 -23.70 3.04 -9.22
N GLU A 328 -24.53 3.77 -9.98
CA GLU A 328 -24.08 4.82 -10.89
C GLU A 328 -24.20 6.18 -10.22
N ALA A 329 -23.20 7.03 -10.45
CA ALA A 329 -23.15 8.37 -9.89
C ALA A 329 -22.56 9.40 -10.85
N VAL A 330 -22.77 10.68 -10.52
CA VAL A 330 -22.11 11.81 -11.14
C VAL A 330 -21.30 12.56 -10.08
N ASP A 331 -20.04 12.86 -10.39
CA ASP A 331 -19.20 13.68 -9.52
C ASP A 331 -19.39 15.19 -9.72
N GLN A 332 -18.65 15.99 -8.93
CA GLN A 332 -18.69 17.46 -9.03
C GLN A 332 -18.19 18.01 -10.36
N ARG A 333 -17.47 17.22 -11.16
CA ARG A 333 -16.99 17.60 -12.50
C ARG A 333 -17.96 17.15 -13.60
N GLY A 334 -19.10 16.55 -13.24
CA GLY A 334 -20.09 16.06 -14.20
C GLY A 334 -19.73 14.75 -14.87
N ARG A 335 -18.72 14.02 -14.37
CA ARG A 335 -18.31 12.73 -14.93
C ARG A 335 -19.21 11.63 -14.38
N MET A 336 -19.62 10.71 -15.25
CA MET A 336 -20.30 9.49 -14.84
C MET A 336 -19.32 8.53 -14.20
N LEU A 337 -19.76 7.88 -13.13
CA LEU A 337 -18.97 6.98 -12.32
C LEU A 337 -19.73 5.68 -12.04
N GLU A 338 -18.99 4.58 -12.01
CA GLU A 338 -19.45 3.29 -11.52
C GLU A 338 -18.82 3.04 -10.15
N LEU A 339 -19.64 2.89 -9.12
CA LEU A 339 -19.22 2.67 -7.73
C LEU A 339 -18.95 1.18 -7.47
N GLY A 340 -18.23 0.53 -8.39
CA GLY A 340 -17.91 -0.90 -8.32
C GLY A 340 -16.91 -1.27 -7.22
N MET A 341 -16.29 -0.28 -6.57
CA MET A 341 -15.39 -0.50 -5.43
C MET A 341 -15.94 0.12 -4.15
N ILE A 342 -15.66 -0.53 -3.01
CA ILE A 342 -16.08 -0.11 -1.67
C ILE A 342 -14.86 0.15 -0.81
N ALA A 343 -14.88 1.22 -0.03
CA ALA A 343 -13.83 1.54 0.94
C ALA A 343 -14.43 1.76 2.33
N GLY A 344 -13.87 1.06 3.33
CA GLY A 344 -14.15 1.30 4.74
C GLY A 344 -13.13 2.24 5.36
N GLN A 345 -13.08 2.23 6.69
CA GLN A 345 -12.15 3.05 7.48
C GLN A 345 -11.66 2.29 8.72
N LEU A 346 -10.59 2.83 9.32
CA LEU A 346 -10.00 2.30 10.53
C LEU A 346 -10.23 3.23 11.72
N VAL A 347 -10.27 2.63 12.91
CA VAL A 347 -10.14 3.29 14.21
C VAL A 347 -9.06 2.58 15.01
N ASN A 348 -8.18 3.29 15.72
CA ASN A 348 -7.18 2.62 16.56
C ASN A 348 -7.87 2.00 17.79
N ASP A 349 -7.39 0.85 18.26
CA ASP A 349 -7.88 0.22 19.50
C ASP A 349 -7.89 1.20 20.69
N SER A 350 -6.81 1.99 20.84
CA SER A 350 -6.68 3.00 21.89
C SER A 350 -7.70 4.15 21.83
N ASP A 351 -8.42 4.29 20.72
CA ASP A 351 -9.42 5.34 20.52
C ASP A 351 -10.86 4.81 20.49
N LEU A 352 -11.04 3.49 20.49
CA LEU A 352 -12.35 2.85 20.37
C LEU A 352 -13.28 3.22 21.53
N GLU A 353 -12.74 3.40 22.74
CA GLU A 353 -13.51 3.82 23.92
C GLU A 353 -14.15 5.22 23.76
N LYS A 354 -13.62 6.06 22.86
CA LYS A 354 -14.18 7.40 22.59
C LYS A 354 -15.30 7.32 21.57
N SER A 355 -15.04 6.68 20.42
CA SER A 355 -16.00 6.38 19.36
C SER A 355 -15.31 5.57 18.26
N ILE A 356 -16.07 4.72 17.55
CA ILE A 356 -15.62 4.09 16.29
C ILE A 356 -15.28 5.10 15.18
N TYR A 357 -15.65 6.36 15.36
CA TYR A 357 -15.47 7.44 14.40
C TYR A 357 -14.24 8.30 14.66
N GLU A 358 -13.48 8.01 15.71
CA GLU A 358 -12.18 8.62 15.93
C GLU A 358 -11.22 8.30 14.77
N LEU A 359 -10.50 9.31 14.31
CA LEU A 359 -9.59 9.16 13.19
C LEU A 359 -8.36 8.35 13.61
N ASP A 360 -8.01 7.35 12.79
CA ASP A 360 -6.80 6.53 12.94
C ASP A 360 -5.53 7.39 12.81
N ILE A 361 -5.54 8.34 11.86
CA ILE A 361 -4.46 9.32 11.68
C ILE A 361 -4.67 10.51 12.60
N LYS A 362 -3.71 10.73 13.51
CA LYS A 362 -3.73 11.87 14.42
C LYS A 362 -3.22 13.14 13.77
N LYS A 363 -3.76 14.27 14.24
CA LYS A 363 -3.28 15.60 13.86
C LYS A 363 -1.81 15.70 14.27
N PRO A 364 -0.89 15.99 13.33
CA PRO A 364 0.52 16.06 13.67
C PRO A 364 0.85 17.36 14.43
N GLU A 365 2.05 17.41 15.01
CA GLU A 365 2.58 18.60 15.67
C GLU A 365 2.67 19.80 14.72
N ALA A 366 2.59 21.00 15.28
CA ALA A 366 2.53 22.23 14.50
C ALA A 366 3.89 22.68 13.95
N GLU A 367 4.99 22.31 14.60
CA GLU A 367 6.34 22.76 14.24
C GLU A 367 7.02 21.74 13.30
N LEU A 368 7.47 22.21 12.14
CA LEU A 368 8.23 21.40 11.18
C LEU A 368 9.69 21.28 11.61
N LYS A 369 10.26 20.09 11.47
CA LYS A 369 11.65 19.77 11.79
C LYS A 369 12.37 19.21 10.57
N TYR A 370 13.56 19.72 10.29
CA TYR A 370 14.50 19.16 9.30
C TYR A 370 13.84 18.77 7.96
N ASP A 371 13.70 17.47 7.69
CA ASP A 371 13.18 16.93 6.42
C ASP A 371 11.69 17.24 6.20
N GLN A 372 10.95 17.54 7.28
CA GLN A 372 9.54 17.94 7.20
C GLN A 372 9.34 19.27 6.49
N HIS A 373 10.38 20.08 6.28
CA HIS A 373 10.28 21.25 5.40
C HIS A 373 10.32 20.90 3.91
N ILE A 374 10.86 19.73 3.56
CA ILE A 374 10.96 19.23 2.19
C ILE A 374 9.77 18.32 1.87
N PHE A 375 9.32 17.52 2.84
CA PHE A 375 8.22 16.58 2.67
C PHE A 375 7.57 16.24 4.02
N PHE A 376 6.27 16.49 4.16
CA PHE A 376 5.55 16.25 5.42
C PHE A 376 4.19 15.59 5.18
N LYS A 377 4.21 14.26 5.02
CA LYS A 377 3.01 13.47 4.67
C LYS A 377 1.91 13.54 5.72
N GLU A 378 2.24 13.70 6.99
CA GLU A 378 1.29 13.59 8.10
C GLU A 378 0.19 14.66 8.00
N LYS A 379 0.53 15.86 7.51
CA LYS A 379 -0.44 16.94 7.28
C LYS A 379 -1.52 16.57 6.24
N PRO A 380 -1.19 16.32 4.96
CA PRO A 380 -2.19 15.97 3.97
C PRO A 380 -2.92 14.66 4.31
N GLN A 381 -2.24 13.72 4.97
CA GLN A 381 -2.87 12.48 5.43
C GLN A 381 -3.98 12.74 6.45
N TYR A 382 -3.68 13.48 7.52
CA TYR A 382 -4.69 13.85 8.53
C TYR A 382 -5.88 14.59 7.90
N ILE A 383 -5.60 15.59 7.05
CA ILE A 383 -6.65 16.43 6.43
C ILE A 383 -7.56 15.57 5.53
N SER A 384 -6.98 14.69 4.71
CA SER A 384 -7.77 13.81 3.84
C SER A 384 -8.57 12.79 4.65
N THR A 385 -7.97 12.20 5.68
CA THR A 385 -8.66 11.27 6.60
C THR A 385 -9.84 11.96 7.29
N ALA A 386 -9.67 13.18 7.80
CA ALA A 386 -10.77 13.95 8.38
C ALA A 386 -11.88 14.28 7.37
N ALA A 387 -11.52 14.56 6.11
CA ALA A 387 -12.47 14.87 5.05
C ALA A 387 -13.26 13.63 4.60
N GLU A 388 -12.57 12.50 4.39
CA GLU A 388 -13.10 11.22 3.89
C GLU A 388 -13.69 10.35 5.00
N MET A 389 -12.85 9.88 5.93
CA MET A 389 -13.25 8.94 7.00
C MET A 389 -14.03 9.64 8.12
N GLY A 390 -14.00 10.97 8.19
CA GLY A 390 -14.89 11.74 9.07
C GLY A 390 -16.31 11.93 8.50
N TYR A 391 -16.59 11.51 7.27
CA TYR A 391 -17.89 11.73 6.62
C TYR A 391 -18.94 10.70 7.07
N ARG A 392 -20.15 11.20 7.36
CA ARG A 392 -21.32 10.38 7.73
C ARG A 392 -22.46 10.67 6.76
N SER A 393 -23.01 9.61 6.20
CA SER A 393 -24.13 9.63 5.28
C SER A 393 -25.40 10.06 6.00
N LYS A 394 -26.11 11.06 5.45
CA LYS A 394 -27.39 11.51 6.02
C LYS A 394 -28.56 10.62 5.59
N ASN A 395 -28.40 9.90 4.50
CA ASN A 395 -29.41 9.01 3.92
C ASN A 395 -28.75 7.95 3.03
N LYS A 396 -29.55 7.02 2.49
CA LYS A 396 -29.08 5.87 1.68
C LYS A 396 -28.44 6.23 0.33
N THR A 397 -28.50 7.49 -0.09
CA THR A 397 -27.94 7.99 -1.35
C THR A 397 -26.86 9.07 -1.15
N ASP A 398 -26.54 9.39 0.10
CA ASP A 398 -25.57 10.43 0.45
C ASP A 398 -24.21 9.77 0.70
N THR A 399 -23.24 9.97 -0.19
CA THR A 399 -21.90 9.41 -0.05
C THR A 399 -20.87 10.28 -0.78
N ILE A 400 -19.59 9.92 -0.60
CA ILE A 400 -18.44 10.59 -1.19
C ILE A 400 -17.51 9.56 -1.85
N LEU A 401 -16.66 10.07 -2.74
CA LEU A 401 -15.52 9.35 -3.31
C LEU A 401 -14.41 9.12 -2.30
N ARG A 402 -13.73 7.98 -2.46
CA ARG A 402 -12.49 7.64 -1.75
C ARG A 402 -11.34 7.46 -2.75
N TYR A 403 -10.20 8.09 -2.45
CA TYR A 403 -8.97 7.95 -3.26
C TYR A 403 -7.86 7.17 -2.55
N HIS A 404 -7.99 7.00 -1.24
CA HIS A 404 -7.05 6.23 -0.44
C HIS A 404 -7.81 5.37 0.57
N VAL A 405 -7.28 4.19 0.85
CA VAL A 405 -7.81 3.25 1.83
C VAL A 405 -6.68 2.85 2.76
N THR A 406 -6.84 3.12 4.06
CA THR A 406 -5.88 2.66 5.06
C THR A 406 -6.11 1.17 5.34
N GLY A 407 -5.03 0.39 5.48
CA GLY A 407 -5.07 -1.02 5.88
C GLY A 407 -5.77 -1.98 4.90
N GLY A 408 -5.93 -1.57 3.64
CA GLY A 408 -6.55 -2.42 2.63
C GLY A 408 -8.01 -2.79 2.88
N THR A 409 -8.71 -2.09 3.79
CA THR A 409 -10.15 -2.23 4.10
C THR A 409 -11.04 -1.84 2.90
N ASN A 410 -10.95 -2.63 1.82
CA ASN A 410 -11.62 -2.32 0.57
C ASN A 410 -11.95 -3.55 -0.27
N GLY A 411 -12.99 -3.40 -1.09
CA GLY A 411 -13.49 -4.45 -1.96
C GLY A 411 -13.80 -3.97 -3.37
N ILE A 412 -14.04 -4.94 -4.25
CA ILE A 412 -14.43 -4.71 -5.64
C ILE A 412 -15.44 -5.77 -6.08
N LEU A 413 -16.45 -5.36 -6.87
CA LEU A 413 -17.39 -6.27 -7.52
C LEU A 413 -16.68 -7.06 -8.63
N ILE A 414 -17.06 -8.32 -8.82
CA ILE A 414 -16.47 -9.16 -9.86
C ILE A 414 -16.78 -8.62 -11.25
N GLU A 415 -17.97 -8.06 -11.47
CA GLU A 415 -18.30 -7.42 -12.74
C GLU A 415 -17.40 -6.20 -13.01
N ALA A 416 -17.09 -5.41 -11.98
CA ALA A 416 -16.14 -4.31 -12.10
C ALA A 416 -14.70 -4.82 -12.37
N LEU A 417 -14.29 -5.95 -11.78
CA LEU A 417 -13.01 -6.60 -12.08
C LEU A 417 -12.93 -7.02 -13.55
N LYS A 418 -13.98 -7.67 -14.09
CA LYS A 418 -14.04 -8.10 -15.49
C LYS A 418 -13.95 -6.92 -16.45
N LYS A 419 -14.71 -5.86 -16.16
CA LYS A 419 -14.85 -4.67 -17.01
C LYS A 419 -13.58 -3.81 -17.02
N TYR A 420 -13.12 -3.38 -15.86
CA TYR A 420 -12.04 -2.38 -15.74
C TYR A 420 -10.65 -3.00 -15.61
N GLN A 421 -10.56 -4.26 -15.18
CA GLN A 421 -9.30 -5.01 -15.04
C GLN A 421 -8.19 -4.24 -14.26
N PRO A 422 -8.51 -3.63 -13.10
CA PRO A 422 -7.50 -2.88 -12.37
C PRO A 422 -6.41 -3.78 -11.80
N PHE A 423 -5.20 -3.25 -11.73
CA PHE A 423 -4.06 -3.93 -11.13
C PHE A 423 -3.08 -2.94 -10.49
N CYS A 424 -2.36 -3.40 -9.49
CA CYS A 424 -1.22 -2.69 -8.92
C CYS A 424 0.07 -3.25 -9.54
N PRO A 425 0.93 -2.42 -10.14
CA PRO A 425 2.17 -2.91 -10.76
C PRO A 425 3.09 -3.61 -9.75
N SER A 426 3.77 -4.70 -10.13
CA SER A 426 4.55 -5.50 -9.17
C SER A 426 5.76 -4.77 -8.58
N PHE A 427 6.16 -3.65 -9.18
CA PHE A 427 7.25 -2.83 -8.66
C PHE A 427 6.82 -1.89 -7.54
N ILE A 428 5.52 -1.73 -7.29
CA ILE A 428 5.01 -0.94 -6.16
C ILE A 428 5.15 -1.76 -4.89
N GLY A 429 6.01 -1.28 -3.99
CA GLY A 429 6.30 -1.91 -2.70
C GLY A 429 5.45 -1.43 -1.54
N ARG A 430 4.61 -0.38 -1.69
CA ARG A 430 3.75 0.16 -0.62
C ARG A 430 2.59 0.96 -1.22
N ALA A 431 1.49 1.09 -0.48
CA ALA A 431 0.30 1.85 -0.88
C ALA A 431 -0.30 1.31 -2.19
N GLU A 432 -0.36 -0.02 -2.24
CA GLU A 432 -0.84 -0.82 -3.35
C GLU A 432 -2.30 -0.54 -3.71
N ASP A 433 -3.15 -0.18 -2.75
CA ASP A 433 -4.53 0.25 -2.97
C ASP A 433 -4.61 1.52 -3.84
N GLN A 434 -3.69 2.46 -3.61
CA GLN A 434 -3.64 3.73 -4.31
C GLN A 434 -3.12 3.51 -5.73
N ALA A 435 -2.06 2.73 -5.90
CA ALA A 435 -1.54 2.36 -7.21
C ALA A 435 -2.54 1.52 -8.02
N TYR A 436 -3.31 0.65 -7.36
CA TYR A 436 -4.40 -0.11 -7.97
C TYR A 436 -5.45 0.81 -8.58
N LEU A 437 -5.90 1.84 -7.85
CA LEU A 437 -6.83 2.83 -8.38
C LEU A 437 -6.22 3.63 -9.55
N LEU A 438 -4.95 4.05 -9.44
CA LEU A 438 -4.27 4.81 -10.50
C LEU A 438 -4.28 4.10 -11.85
N SER A 439 -4.23 2.76 -11.86
CA SER A 439 -4.23 1.96 -13.09
C SER A 439 -5.49 2.14 -13.96
N VAL A 440 -6.60 2.56 -13.36
CA VAL A 440 -7.91 2.70 -14.01
C VAL A 440 -8.59 4.05 -13.71
N LEU A 441 -7.90 4.97 -13.02
CA LEU A 441 -8.52 6.21 -12.53
C LEU A 441 -9.15 7.03 -13.66
N PHE A 442 -8.52 7.03 -14.84
CA PHE A 442 -9.04 7.69 -16.03
C PHE A 442 -9.24 6.75 -17.21
N ASP A 443 -9.34 5.44 -16.94
CA ASP A 443 -9.72 4.47 -17.95
C ASP A 443 -11.26 4.45 -18.07
N ASP A 444 -11.76 5.03 -19.15
CA ASP A 444 -13.19 5.13 -19.43
C ASP A 444 -13.70 3.83 -20.06
N HIS A 445 -14.73 3.24 -19.45
CA HIS A 445 -15.49 2.13 -20.01
C HIS A 445 -16.97 2.47 -20.03
N ASP A 446 -17.57 2.46 -21.23
CA ASP A 446 -18.96 2.83 -21.47
C ASP A 446 -19.33 4.24 -20.96
N SER A 447 -18.42 5.21 -21.14
CA SER A 447 -18.58 6.59 -20.67
C SER A 447 -18.62 6.72 -19.14
N SER A 448 -18.03 5.77 -18.40
CA SER A 448 -18.02 5.73 -16.93
C SER A 448 -16.66 5.33 -16.36
N TYR A 449 -16.27 5.96 -15.24
CA TYR A 449 -15.03 5.64 -14.52
C TYR A 449 -15.29 4.83 -13.25
N LEU A 450 -14.46 3.82 -13.00
CA LEU A 450 -14.53 3.02 -11.78
C LEU A 450 -14.03 3.82 -10.56
N ARG A 451 -14.79 3.80 -9.45
CA ARG A 451 -14.42 4.49 -8.22
C ARG A 451 -14.75 3.70 -6.95
N TYR A 452 -14.00 4.01 -5.90
CA TYR A 452 -14.38 3.67 -4.53
C TYR A 452 -15.43 4.65 -4.04
N TYR A 453 -16.53 4.12 -3.51
CA TYR A 453 -17.42 4.90 -2.65
C TYR A 453 -17.05 4.67 -1.17
N HIS A 454 -17.32 5.68 -0.35
CA HIS A 454 -17.16 5.59 1.10
C HIS A 454 -18.35 4.87 1.73
N GLN A 455 -18.10 3.72 2.37
CA GLN A 455 -19.08 3.06 3.24
C GLN A 455 -18.82 3.46 4.69
N ASP A 456 -19.62 4.40 5.20
CA ASP A 456 -19.38 5.05 6.50
C ASP A 456 -19.63 4.14 7.71
N GLY A 457 -20.43 3.08 7.54
CA GLY A 457 -20.63 2.04 8.56
C GLY A 457 -19.62 0.87 8.51
N LEU A 458 -18.74 0.82 7.51
CA LEU A 458 -17.74 -0.24 7.38
C LEU A 458 -16.45 0.18 8.08
N ILE A 459 -16.39 -0.11 9.38
CA ILE A 459 -15.32 0.33 10.28
C ILE A 459 -14.64 -0.90 10.90
N MET A 460 -13.31 -0.91 10.88
CA MET A 460 -12.51 -1.93 11.55
C MET A 460 -11.62 -1.29 12.61
N ARG A 461 -11.46 -1.97 13.74
CA ARG A 461 -10.50 -1.60 14.78
C ARG A 461 -9.11 -2.07 14.37
N HIS A 462 -8.10 -1.22 14.57
CA HIS A 462 -6.70 -1.50 14.25
C HIS A 462 -5.88 -1.77 15.50
N ASP A 463 -5.38 -3.01 15.64
CA ASP A 463 -4.79 -3.53 16.88
C ASP A 463 -3.25 -3.61 16.81
N LYS A 464 -2.60 -2.64 16.15
CA LYS A 464 -1.13 -2.64 15.95
C LYS A 464 -0.30 -2.85 17.21
N ASN A 465 -0.75 -2.30 18.33
CA ASN A 465 0.04 -2.32 19.57
C ASN A 465 0.04 -3.70 20.27
N SER A 466 -0.88 -4.58 19.91
CA SER A 466 -1.04 -5.91 20.52
C SER A 466 0.04 -6.91 20.08
N PHE A 467 0.74 -6.64 18.96
CA PHE A 467 1.73 -7.55 18.36
C PHE A 467 3.16 -7.08 18.54
N ILE A 468 3.39 -6.04 19.34
CA ILE A 468 4.71 -5.42 19.51
C ILE A 468 5.70 -6.39 20.20
N GLY A 469 6.62 -6.92 19.40
CA GLY A 469 7.88 -7.57 19.79
C GLY A 469 9.09 -6.63 19.63
N ALA A 470 10.30 -7.15 19.83
CA ALA A 470 11.57 -6.41 19.69
C ALA A 470 11.90 -5.95 18.25
N GLU A 471 11.08 -6.32 17.27
CA GLU A 471 11.19 -6.06 15.82
C GLU A 471 10.94 -4.61 15.38
N ILE A 472 10.73 -3.68 16.32
CA ILE A 472 10.37 -2.29 16.00
C ILE A 472 11.56 -1.50 15.44
N GLU A 473 12.81 -1.77 15.84
CA GLU A 473 13.94 -0.92 15.42
C GLU A 473 14.31 -1.13 13.94
N ASP A 474 14.48 -2.37 13.49
CA ASP A 474 14.84 -2.67 12.10
C ASP A 474 13.70 -2.34 11.11
N SER A 475 12.44 -2.49 11.52
CA SER A 475 11.28 -2.16 10.67
C SER A 475 11.06 -0.65 10.50
N LYS A 476 11.49 0.19 11.45
CA LYS A 476 11.34 1.65 11.38
C LYS A 476 12.13 2.27 10.22
N ILE A 477 13.39 1.90 10.07
CA ILE A 477 14.27 2.41 9.00
C ILE A 477 13.71 1.97 7.64
N SER A 478 13.39 0.69 7.49
CA SER A 478 12.82 0.17 6.24
C SER A 478 11.49 0.84 5.88
N LYS A 479 10.61 1.08 6.87
CA LYS A 479 9.36 1.81 6.69
C LYS A 479 9.58 3.25 6.21
N LEU A 480 10.55 3.93 6.80
CA LEU A 480 10.95 5.27 6.42
C LEU A 480 11.48 5.32 4.99
N ILE A 481 12.37 4.39 4.62
CA ILE A 481 12.93 4.28 3.25
C ILE A 481 11.82 4.01 2.23
N GLY A 482 10.82 3.20 2.59
CA GLY A 482 9.67 2.94 1.72
C GLY A 482 8.91 4.20 1.27
N ASP A 483 8.91 5.29 2.03
CA ASP A 483 8.35 6.57 1.57
C ASP A 483 9.19 7.19 0.44
N TYR A 484 10.51 7.03 0.45
CA TYR A 484 11.41 7.55 -0.59
C TYR A 484 11.23 6.78 -1.90
N GLU A 485 11.16 5.45 -1.80
CA GLU A 485 10.83 4.59 -2.95
C GLU A 485 9.47 4.97 -3.53
N ARG A 486 8.48 5.21 -2.65
CA ARG A 486 7.15 5.63 -3.06
C ARG A 486 7.16 6.96 -3.81
N ILE A 487 7.92 7.97 -3.37
CA ILE A 487 8.03 9.25 -4.10
C ILE A 487 8.58 9.03 -5.52
N LEU A 488 9.65 8.24 -5.70
CA LEU A 488 10.19 7.94 -7.02
C LEU A 488 9.18 7.21 -7.89
N LEU A 489 8.67 6.09 -7.38
CA LEU A 489 7.87 5.17 -8.16
C LEU A 489 6.50 5.75 -8.49
N PHE A 490 5.86 6.50 -7.58
CA PHE A 490 4.57 7.14 -7.86
C PHE A 490 4.73 8.31 -8.83
N SER A 491 5.81 9.09 -8.71
CA SER A 491 6.08 10.19 -9.66
C SER A 491 6.36 9.64 -11.07
N HIS A 492 7.21 8.62 -11.19
CA HIS A 492 7.47 7.92 -12.45
C HIS A 492 6.21 7.24 -13.00
N TYR A 493 5.38 6.64 -12.14
CA TYR A 493 4.15 5.99 -12.57
C TYR A 493 3.16 7.00 -13.16
N ALA A 494 3.01 8.18 -12.53
CA ALA A 494 2.09 9.22 -13.01
C ALA A 494 2.59 9.96 -14.26
N GLU A 495 3.88 10.34 -14.29
CA GLU A 495 4.47 11.13 -15.38
C GLU A 495 4.86 10.25 -16.58
N ASP A 496 5.64 9.20 -16.37
CA ASP A 496 6.30 8.49 -17.48
C ASP A 496 5.52 7.27 -18.00
N ILE A 497 4.74 6.63 -17.12
CA ILE A 497 3.99 5.41 -17.46
C ILE A 497 2.55 5.74 -17.85
N LEU A 498 1.83 6.49 -17.00
CA LEU A 498 0.44 6.90 -17.25
C LEU A 498 0.36 8.19 -18.09
N ASN A 499 1.42 9.01 -18.09
CA ASN A 499 1.50 10.24 -18.87
C ASN A 499 0.32 11.20 -18.60
N ASP A 500 -0.05 11.36 -17.33
CA ASP A 500 -1.18 12.20 -16.91
C ASP A 500 -0.95 12.88 -15.54
N TYR A 501 0.29 13.29 -15.27
CA TYR A 501 0.71 13.84 -13.97
C TYR A 501 -0.22 14.92 -13.41
N GLN A 502 -0.54 15.96 -14.19
CA GLN A 502 -1.28 17.11 -13.68
C GLN A 502 -2.69 16.70 -13.25
N ARG A 503 -3.40 15.95 -14.10
CA ARG A 503 -4.76 15.51 -13.82
C ARG A 503 -4.79 14.52 -12.66
N LEU A 504 -3.83 13.58 -12.61
CA LEU A 504 -3.69 12.61 -11.50
C LEU A 504 -3.44 13.34 -10.18
N LYS A 505 -2.44 14.23 -10.13
CA LYS A 505 -2.07 15.01 -8.94
C LYS A 505 -3.27 15.81 -8.41
N GLU A 506 -4.04 16.46 -9.28
CA GLU A 506 -5.23 17.22 -8.89
C GLU A 506 -6.36 16.34 -8.37
N GLU A 507 -6.60 15.19 -8.98
CA GLU A 507 -7.73 14.31 -8.66
C GLU A 507 -7.56 13.64 -7.28
N ILE A 508 -6.34 13.18 -6.98
CA ILE A 508 -6.06 12.38 -5.77
C ILE A 508 -5.50 13.22 -4.62
N PHE A 509 -5.58 14.54 -4.74
CA PHE A 509 -5.14 15.49 -3.71
C PHE A 509 -6.02 15.37 -2.44
N PRO A 510 -5.45 15.52 -1.22
CA PRO A 510 -4.03 15.76 -0.93
C PRO A 510 -3.23 14.50 -0.55
N PHE A 511 -3.88 13.41 -0.15
CA PHE A 511 -3.20 12.25 0.48
C PHE A 511 -2.21 11.58 -0.47
N THR A 512 -2.72 11.00 -1.56
CA THR A 512 -1.90 10.24 -2.52
C THR A 512 -1.01 11.19 -3.33
N ALA A 513 -1.53 12.38 -3.66
CA ALA A 513 -0.85 13.37 -4.48
C ALA A 513 0.44 13.88 -3.83
N ALA A 514 0.54 13.86 -2.49
CA ALA A 514 1.76 14.21 -1.77
C ALA A 514 2.98 13.43 -2.26
N PHE A 515 2.82 12.17 -2.68
CA PHE A 515 3.90 11.31 -3.15
C PHE A 515 4.19 11.42 -4.65
N ILE A 516 3.46 12.25 -5.39
CA ILE A 516 3.65 12.50 -6.81
C ILE A 516 4.22 13.92 -6.98
N THR A 517 5.39 14.06 -7.59
CA THR A 517 6.06 15.37 -7.72
C THR A 517 6.84 15.45 -9.03
N LYS A 518 7.04 16.67 -9.54
CA LYS A 518 7.90 16.92 -10.70
C LYS A 518 9.40 16.81 -10.39
N PHE A 519 9.77 16.87 -9.11
CA PHE A 519 11.16 16.91 -8.66
C PHE A 519 11.50 15.79 -7.66
N PRO A 520 11.23 14.51 -8.00
CA PRO A 520 11.38 13.41 -7.04
C PRO A 520 12.83 13.19 -6.63
N LEU A 521 13.81 13.34 -7.54
CA LEU A 521 15.23 13.14 -7.23
C LEU A 521 15.74 14.26 -6.30
N LEU A 522 15.32 15.50 -6.54
CA LEU A 522 15.68 16.67 -5.74
C LEU A 522 15.09 16.57 -4.33
N ILE A 523 13.81 16.21 -4.21
CA ILE A 523 13.13 16.02 -2.93
C ILE A 523 13.84 14.93 -2.12
N ILE A 524 14.14 13.79 -2.73
CA ILE A 524 14.80 12.68 -2.04
C ILE A 524 16.22 13.03 -1.61
N TYR A 525 16.97 13.76 -2.45
CA TYR A 525 18.30 14.23 -2.13
C TYR A 525 18.31 15.06 -0.84
N TYR A 526 17.50 16.12 -0.76
CA TYR A 526 17.49 16.96 0.44
C TYR A 526 16.79 16.30 1.63
N ARG A 527 15.66 15.62 1.40
CA ARG A 527 14.91 14.95 2.47
C ARG A 527 15.77 13.92 3.19
N SER A 528 16.51 13.08 2.44
CA SER A 528 17.34 12.04 3.04
C SER A 528 18.51 12.60 3.85
N LEU A 529 19.19 13.64 3.36
CA LEU A 529 20.27 14.30 4.08
C LEU A 529 19.77 14.97 5.37
N LEU A 530 18.66 15.71 5.31
CA LEU A 530 18.07 16.36 6.48
C LEU A 530 17.55 15.33 7.50
N LYS A 531 16.97 14.22 7.02
CA LYS A 531 16.48 13.16 7.89
C LYS A 531 17.62 12.43 8.59
N ALA A 532 18.69 12.10 7.87
CA ALA A 532 19.88 11.50 8.46
C ALA A 532 20.54 12.43 9.48
N TYR A 533 20.57 13.74 9.19
CA TYR A 533 21.08 14.75 10.11
C TYR A 533 20.29 14.77 11.42
N GLN A 534 18.96 14.67 11.34
CA GLN A 534 18.07 14.57 12.50
C GLN A 534 18.30 13.29 13.30
N LEU A 535 18.33 12.12 12.63
CA LEU A 535 18.54 10.83 13.31
C LEU A 535 19.89 10.81 14.04
N ALA A 536 20.92 11.35 13.40
CA ALA A 536 22.25 11.48 13.97
C ALA A 536 22.32 12.40 15.21
N GLU A 537 21.31 13.23 15.50
CA GLU A 537 21.26 13.97 16.77
C GLU A 537 20.99 13.05 17.96
N ALA A 538 20.21 11.99 17.76
CA ALA A 538 19.88 11.01 18.80
C ALA A 538 20.94 9.91 18.84
N ASP A 539 21.26 9.33 17.67
CA ASP A 539 22.30 8.31 17.51
C ASP A 539 22.92 8.40 16.11
N GLU A 540 24.23 8.66 16.05
CA GLU A 540 24.99 8.68 14.80
C GLU A 540 24.89 7.36 14.03
N LYS A 541 24.77 6.23 14.75
CA LYS A 541 24.61 4.90 14.14
C LYS A 541 23.29 4.80 13.38
N GLU A 542 22.17 5.28 13.95
CA GLU A 542 20.85 5.25 13.32
C GLU A 542 20.84 6.07 12.01
N GLY A 543 21.46 7.25 12.03
CA GLY A 543 21.62 8.07 10.82
C GLY A 543 22.47 7.37 9.74
N ARG A 544 23.54 6.69 10.13
CA ARG A 544 24.43 5.97 9.20
C ARG A 544 23.76 4.74 8.60
N GLU A 545 23.04 3.97 9.41
CA GLU A 545 22.27 2.80 8.97
C GLU A 545 21.18 3.20 7.98
N PHE A 546 20.43 4.25 8.29
CA PHE A 546 19.43 4.81 7.39
C PHE A 546 20.02 5.18 6.02
N LEU A 547 21.13 5.92 5.98
CA LEU A 547 21.75 6.31 4.71
C LEU A 547 22.34 5.13 3.93
N SER A 548 22.88 4.14 4.63
CA SER A 548 23.49 2.97 4.01
C SER A 548 22.43 2.09 3.33
N GLU A 549 21.34 1.80 4.03
CA GLU A 549 20.22 1.02 3.47
C GLU A 549 19.51 1.80 2.36
N LEU A 550 19.29 3.11 2.54
CA LEU A 550 18.70 3.98 1.52
C LEU A 550 19.54 4.00 0.24
N ALA A 551 20.87 4.13 0.36
CA ALA A 551 21.77 4.13 -0.79
C ALA A 551 21.70 2.81 -1.56
N GLN A 552 21.65 1.67 -0.85
CA GLN A 552 21.53 0.36 -1.48
C GLN A 552 20.22 0.23 -2.27
N ARG A 553 19.08 0.50 -1.62
CA ARG A 553 17.74 0.34 -2.22
C ARG A 553 17.49 1.32 -3.36
N LEU A 554 17.87 2.59 -3.20
CA LEU A 554 17.67 3.59 -4.24
C LEU A 554 18.59 3.40 -5.44
N ASN A 555 19.82 2.89 -5.26
CA ASN A 555 20.68 2.58 -6.41
C ASN A 555 20.05 1.55 -7.35
N GLU A 556 19.34 0.56 -6.80
CA GLU A 556 18.61 -0.42 -7.61
C GLU A 556 17.46 0.25 -8.38
N ILE A 557 16.68 1.11 -7.72
CA ILE A 557 15.60 1.86 -8.38
C ILE A 557 16.14 2.77 -9.48
N TYR A 558 17.20 3.53 -9.21
CA TYR A 558 17.84 4.39 -10.21
C TYR A 558 18.34 3.59 -11.42
N THR A 559 19.00 2.46 -11.18
CA THR A 559 19.46 1.57 -12.26
C THR A 559 18.30 1.07 -13.11
N ARG A 560 17.18 0.70 -12.48
CA ARG A 560 15.96 0.24 -13.18
C ARG A 560 15.27 1.37 -13.94
N LEU A 561 15.23 2.59 -13.39
CA LEU A 561 14.74 3.80 -14.10
C LEU A 561 15.58 4.05 -15.36
N ASP A 562 16.91 4.08 -15.23
CA ASP A 562 17.84 4.33 -16.35
C ASP A 562 17.69 3.28 -17.48
N GLN A 563 17.28 2.06 -17.14
CA GLN A 563 17.07 0.95 -18.09
C GLN A 563 15.65 0.89 -18.69
N ASN A 564 14.79 1.85 -18.32
CA ASN A 564 13.36 1.86 -18.64
C ASN A 564 12.66 0.54 -18.23
N TYR A 565 13.07 -0.02 -17.09
CA TYR A 565 12.55 -1.31 -16.60
C TYR A 565 11.07 -1.21 -16.24
N TYR A 566 10.67 -0.16 -15.50
CA TYR A 566 9.33 -0.04 -14.95
C TYR A 566 8.25 0.13 -16.02
N GLN A 567 8.49 0.91 -17.07
CA GLN A 567 7.56 1.04 -18.20
C GLN A 567 7.41 -0.28 -18.97
N LYS A 568 8.51 -1.00 -19.20
CA LYS A 568 8.49 -2.32 -19.85
C LYS A 568 7.71 -3.32 -18.98
N ARG A 569 7.97 -3.30 -17.67
CA ARG A 569 7.32 -4.18 -16.70
C ARG A 569 5.81 -3.91 -16.66
N PHE A 570 5.39 -2.66 -16.52
CA PHE A 570 3.98 -2.26 -16.58
C PHE A 570 3.30 -2.77 -17.86
N SER A 571 3.95 -2.62 -19.01
CA SER A 571 3.41 -3.07 -20.30
C SER A 571 3.27 -4.59 -20.42
N VAL A 572 4.15 -5.36 -19.77
CA VAL A 572 4.06 -6.82 -19.69
C VAL A 572 2.92 -7.21 -18.76
N GLU A 573 2.85 -6.61 -17.58
CA GLU A 573 1.84 -6.91 -16.56
C GLU A 573 0.43 -6.56 -17.03
N LYS A 574 0.23 -5.39 -17.63
CA LYS A 574 -1.08 -5.00 -18.17
C LYS A 574 -1.60 -6.04 -19.18
N ARG A 575 -0.73 -6.51 -20.08
CA ARG A 575 -1.09 -7.57 -21.04
C ARG A 575 -1.40 -8.90 -20.35
N ALA A 576 -0.60 -9.30 -19.37
CA ALA A 576 -0.80 -10.54 -18.62
C ALA A 576 -2.09 -10.53 -17.79
N TRP A 577 -2.43 -9.40 -17.15
CA TRP A 577 -3.69 -9.23 -16.42
C TRP A 577 -4.89 -9.29 -17.36
N ASN A 578 -4.87 -8.52 -18.45
CA ASN A 578 -5.94 -8.57 -19.45
C ASN A 578 -6.15 -9.99 -19.99
N GLU A 579 -5.04 -10.69 -20.22
CA GLU A 579 -5.04 -12.07 -20.69
C GLU A 579 -5.63 -13.05 -19.67
N TYR A 580 -5.29 -12.90 -18.39
CA TYR A 580 -5.85 -13.70 -17.29
C TYR A 580 -7.36 -13.49 -17.16
N TYR A 581 -7.81 -12.23 -17.12
CA TYR A 581 -9.24 -11.91 -17.05
C TYR A 581 -10.00 -12.45 -18.27
N GLN A 582 -9.45 -12.28 -19.47
CA GLN A 582 -10.07 -12.79 -20.70
C GLN A 582 -10.22 -14.32 -20.68
N ILE A 583 -9.20 -15.08 -20.28
CA ILE A 583 -9.31 -16.54 -20.18
C ILE A 583 -10.40 -16.93 -19.20
N LEU A 584 -10.42 -16.29 -18.03
CA LEU A 584 -11.41 -16.57 -17.01
C LEU A 584 -12.81 -16.11 -17.39
N ASP A 585 -12.98 -15.24 -18.38
CA ASP A 585 -14.29 -14.96 -18.94
C ASP A 585 -14.66 -16.05 -19.97
N ASP A 586 -13.78 -16.30 -20.95
CA ASP A 586 -14.07 -17.08 -22.15
C ASP A 586 -13.97 -18.61 -22.00
N LYS A 587 -13.13 -19.10 -21.08
CA LYS A 587 -12.68 -20.51 -21.04
C LYS A 587 -12.86 -21.15 -19.68
N LYS A 588 -13.31 -22.40 -19.66
CA LYS A 588 -13.46 -23.18 -18.43
C LYS A 588 -12.79 -24.54 -18.59
N VAL A 589 -12.01 -24.95 -17.59
CA VAL A 589 -11.58 -26.35 -17.46
C VAL A 589 -12.76 -27.16 -16.94
N GLU A 590 -13.15 -28.18 -17.70
CA GLU A 590 -14.31 -29.04 -17.38
C GLU A 590 -13.94 -30.26 -16.51
N ASP A 591 -12.66 -30.50 -16.28
CA ASP A 591 -12.20 -31.61 -15.44
C ASP A 591 -12.47 -31.31 -13.95
N GLN A 592 -13.58 -31.87 -13.45
CA GLN A 592 -14.00 -31.72 -12.05
C GLN A 592 -13.01 -32.35 -11.07
N LYS A 593 -12.23 -33.34 -11.49
CA LYS A 593 -11.26 -33.99 -10.60
C LYS A 593 -10.09 -33.06 -10.32
N ILE A 594 -9.55 -32.42 -11.36
CA ILE A 594 -8.48 -31.41 -11.20
C ILE A 594 -8.93 -30.31 -10.24
N LEU A 595 -10.16 -29.83 -10.38
CA LEU A 595 -10.72 -28.82 -9.49
C LEU A 595 -10.85 -29.32 -8.04
N ALA A 596 -11.41 -30.51 -7.83
CA ALA A 596 -11.55 -31.07 -6.49
C ALA A 596 -10.18 -31.27 -5.82
N ASP A 597 -9.22 -31.85 -6.54
CA ASP A 597 -7.86 -32.07 -6.07
C ASP A 597 -7.17 -30.73 -5.71
N PHE A 598 -7.36 -29.68 -6.51
CA PHE A 598 -6.82 -28.36 -6.23
C PHE A 598 -7.46 -27.70 -5.00
N ILE A 599 -8.79 -27.73 -4.88
CA ILE A 599 -9.51 -27.17 -3.72
C ILE A 599 -9.11 -27.90 -2.42
N ASP A 600 -9.06 -29.23 -2.45
CA ASP A 600 -8.63 -30.03 -1.32
C ASP A 600 -7.16 -29.75 -0.95
N GLN A 601 -6.30 -29.48 -1.93
CA GLN A 601 -4.92 -29.08 -1.67
C GLN A 601 -4.87 -27.76 -0.90
N ILE A 602 -5.68 -26.76 -1.23
CA ILE A 602 -5.55 -25.41 -0.66
C ILE A 602 -6.38 -25.17 0.60
N LYS A 603 -7.37 -26.03 0.88
CA LYS A 603 -8.24 -25.92 2.05
C LYS A 603 -7.58 -26.47 3.32
N VAL A 604 -7.72 -25.76 4.44
CA VAL A 604 -7.10 -26.12 5.72
C VAL A 604 -8.03 -26.93 6.63
N ASN A 605 -9.33 -26.60 6.69
CA ASN A 605 -10.25 -27.06 7.73
C ASN A 605 -11.60 -27.60 7.24
#